data_AF-A0A2N2SRV2-F1
#
_entry.id   AF-A0A2N2SRV2-F1
#
_cell.length_a   1.000
_cell.length_b   1.000
_cell.length_c   1.000
_cell.angle_alpha   90.00
_cell.angle_beta   90.00
_cell.angle_gamma   90.00
#
_symmetry.space_group_name_H-M   'P 1'
#
loop_
_entity.id
_entity.type
_entity.pdbx_description
1 polymer ?
#
loop_
_entity_poly.entity_id
_entity_poly.type
_entity_poly.pdbx_seq_one_letter_code
_entity_poly.pdbx_strand_id
1 'polypeptide(L)'
;LYTAHLGAAVASFDPKWSLLSVAERKAGWRPGGYQLLAQHNASGRVFVAMHDGAKNGSHKFPAKEIWGFDLKTQKRVTRAPGSNAIALAVSQGDKPRLFAYDGIKGGIAAYDASAALKLVRRMDGVGETPSLMELH
;
A
#
# COMPACT_ATOMS: atom_id res chain seq x y z
N LEU A 1 9.36 4.86 -7.50
CA LEU A 1 9.95 4.05 -6.42
C LEU A 1 11.41 3.78 -6.77
N TYR A 2 12.28 3.65 -5.78
CA TYR A 2 13.67 3.22 -5.94
C TYR A 2 14.08 2.47 -4.67
N THR A 3 15.11 1.65 -4.75
CA THR A 3 15.74 1.02 -3.58
C THR A 3 16.92 1.89 -3.16
N ALA A 4 17.03 2.15 -1.86
CA ALA A 4 18.19 2.79 -1.26
C ALA A 4 18.99 1.73 -0.49
N HIS A 5 20.28 1.61 -0.79
CA HIS A 5 21.20 0.73 -0.09
C HIS A 5 21.97 1.56 0.94
N LEU A 6 21.65 1.34 2.21
CA LEU A 6 22.18 2.14 3.33
C LEU A 6 23.16 1.35 4.22
N GLY A 7 23.54 0.14 3.82
CA GLY A 7 24.39 -0.76 4.62
C GLY A 7 25.90 -0.50 4.53
N ALA A 8 26.33 0.41 3.65
CA ALA A 8 27.74 0.77 3.45
C ALA A 8 28.04 2.17 4.01
N ALA A 9 29.32 2.55 4.04
CA ALA A 9 29.76 3.89 4.46
C ALA A 9 29.16 5.03 3.61
N VAL A 10 28.84 4.74 2.35
CA VAL A 10 28.20 5.67 1.42
C VAL A 10 26.91 5.04 0.92
N ALA A 11 25.81 5.77 1.01
CA ALA A 11 24.52 5.35 0.48
C ALA A 11 24.56 5.25 -1.06
N SER A 12 23.91 4.24 -1.62
CA SER A 12 23.68 4.13 -3.06
C SER A 12 22.20 3.93 -3.37
N PHE A 13 21.79 4.27 -4.59
CA PHE A 13 20.39 4.28 -5.00
C PHE A 13 20.24 3.61 -6.36
N ASP A 14 19.30 2.67 -6.44
CA ASP A 14 18.92 2.07 -7.72
C ASP A 14 18.18 3.10 -8.61
N PRO A 15 18.15 2.90 -9.93
CA PRO A 15 17.32 3.72 -10.82
C PRO A 15 15.86 3.75 -10.39
N LYS A 16 15.27 4.94 -10.44
CA LYS A 16 13.83 5.12 -10.17
C LYS A 16 12.99 4.45 -11.25
N TRP A 17 11.90 3.83 -10.83
CA TRP A 17 10.87 3.28 -11.71
C TRP A 17 9.47 3.76 -11.30
N SER A 18 8.52 3.64 -12.23
CA SER A 18 7.16 4.18 -12.07
C SER A 18 6.18 3.11 -11.63
N LEU A 19 5.36 3.43 -10.61
CA LEU A 19 4.18 2.62 -10.24
C LEU A 19 3.07 2.73 -11.30
N LEU A 20 3.09 3.81 -12.08
CA LEU A 20 2.02 4.19 -12.99
C LEU A 20 2.46 4.05 -14.44
N SER A 21 1.60 3.47 -15.27
CA SER A 21 1.62 3.68 -16.72
C SER A 21 1.27 5.13 -17.10
N VAL A 22 1.47 5.49 -18.36
CA VAL A 22 1.09 6.80 -18.90
C VAL A 22 -0.43 7.03 -18.80
N ALA A 23 -1.25 6.02 -19.12
CA ALA A 23 -2.70 6.11 -19.06
C ALA A 23 -3.20 6.33 -17.62
N GLU A 24 -2.67 5.60 -16.66
CA GLU A 24 -3.03 5.77 -15.24
C GLU A 24 -2.62 7.13 -14.70
N ARG A 25 -1.45 7.62 -15.12
CA ARG A 25 -0.99 8.96 -14.75
C ARG A 25 -1.95 10.03 -15.26
N LYS A 26 -2.43 9.90 -16.50
CA LYS A 26 -3.41 10.79 -17.16
C LYS A 26 -4.79 10.69 -16.51
N ALA A 27 -5.19 9.50 -16.08
CA ALA A 27 -6.42 9.27 -15.31
C ALA A 27 -6.32 9.74 -13.84
N GLY A 28 -5.20 10.35 -13.43
CA GLY A 28 -5.06 10.95 -12.11
C GLY A 28 -4.80 9.96 -10.98
N TRP A 29 -4.35 8.73 -11.26
CA TRP A 29 -3.99 7.78 -10.21
C TRP A 29 -2.75 8.25 -9.45
N ARG A 30 -2.82 8.33 -8.12
CA ARG A 30 -1.69 8.66 -7.25
C ARG A 30 -1.79 7.88 -5.92
N PRO A 31 -0.66 7.65 -5.23
CA PRO A 31 -0.70 7.17 -3.87
C PRO A 31 -1.38 8.18 -2.94
N GLY A 32 -2.09 7.72 -1.91
CA GLY A 32 -2.68 8.60 -0.91
C GLY A 32 -3.02 7.91 0.41
N GLY A 33 -3.19 8.73 1.45
CA GLY A 33 -3.39 8.30 2.84
C GLY A 33 -2.33 8.90 3.77
N TYR A 34 -2.14 8.28 4.93
CA TYR A 34 -1.12 8.63 5.92
C TYR A 34 0.02 7.59 5.93
N GLN A 35 -0.30 6.32 6.24
CA GLN A 35 0.63 5.18 6.16
C GLN A 35 0.35 4.37 4.89
N LEU A 36 0.60 4.98 3.73
CA LEU A 36 0.13 4.49 2.43
C LEU A 36 0.96 3.34 1.81
N LEU A 37 2.04 2.91 2.47
CA LEU A 37 2.95 1.86 2.00
C LEU A 37 3.09 0.77 3.06
N ALA A 38 3.07 -0.49 2.64
CA ALA A 38 3.40 -1.63 3.47
C ALA A 38 4.24 -2.63 2.67
N GLN A 39 5.39 -3.06 3.20
CA GLN A 39 6.29 -4.00 2.54
C GLN A 39 6.31 -5.34 3.28
N HIS A 40 6.16 -6.43 2.54
CA HIS A 40 6.49 -7.77 3.02
C HIS A 40 7.91 -8.12 2.60
N ASN A 41 8.80 -8.27 3.57
CA ASN A 41 10.24 -8.34 3.33
C ASN A 41 10.64 -9.62 2.60
N ALA A 42 10.18 -10.78 3.09
CA ALA A 42 10.58 -12.07 2.54
C ALA A 42 10.14 -12.26 1.08
N SER A 43 8.94 -11.79 0.71
CA SER A 43 8.46 -11.89 -0.68
C SER A 43 8.90 -10.73 -1.56
N GLY A 44 9.54 -9.69 -1.02
CA GLY A 44 9.87 -8.47 -1.75
C GLY A 44 8.66 -7.76 -2.37
N ARG A 45 7.48 -7.86 -1.74
CA ARG A 45 6.26 -7.21 -2.24
C ARG A 45 6.00 -5.93 -1.48
N VAL A 46 5.64 -4.87 -2.19
CA VAL A 46 5.14 -3.61 -1.59
C VAL A 46 3.69 -3.38 -2.00
N PHE A 47 2.87 -3.02 -1.02
CA PHE A 47 1.48 -2.65 -1.19
C PHE A 47 1.35 -1.13 -1.04
N VAL A 48 0.60 -0.52 -1.96
CA VAL A 48 0.44 0.93 -2.07
C VAL A 48 -1.04 1.27 -2.08
N ALA A 49 -1.46 2.15 -1.18
CA ALA A 49 -2.79 2.74 -1.17
C ALA A 49 -2.88 3.79 -2.30
N MET A 50 -3.85 3.63 -3.21
CA MET A 50 -3.99 4.40 -4.43
C MET A 50 -5.39 5.00 -4.56
N HIS A 51 -5.47 6.24 -5.05
CA HIS A 51 -6.72 6.89 -5.43
C HIS A 51 -6.60 7.51 -6.82
N ASP A 52 -7.71 7.63 -7.53
CA ASP A 52 -7.84 8.36 -8.79
C ASP A 52 -8.22 9.83 -8.57
N GLY A 53 -8.34 10.59 -9.66
CA GLY A 53 -8.79 11.99 -9.60
C GLY A 53 -7.87 12.92 -8.81
N ALA A 54 -6.56 12.62 -8.76
CA ALA A 54 -5.61 13.40 -7.98
C ALA A 54 -5.60 14.88 -8.40
N LYS A 55 -5.67 15.74 -7.39
CA LYS A 55 -5.63 17.20 -7.47
C LYS A 55 -4.86 17.77 -6.27
N ASN A 56 -4.55 19.07 -6.29
CA ASN A 56 -3.91 19.72 -5.14
C ASN A 56 -4.73 19.47 -3.86
N GLY A 57 -4.06 19.06 -2.79
CA GLY A 57 -4.69 18.69 -1.51
C GLY A 57 -5.22 17.26 -1.41
N SER A 58 -5.24 16.47 -2.49
CA SER A 58 -5.80 15.10 -2.48
C SER A 58 -4.88 14.00 -1.94
N HIS A 59 -3.64 14.30 -1.58
CA HIS A 59 -2.63 13.30 -1.19
C HIS A 59 -2.96 12.52 0.10
N LYS A 60 -3.99 12.93 0.85
CA LYS A 60 -4.53 12.20 2.02
C LYS A 60 -5.85 11.48 1.72
N PHE A 61 -6.31 11.49 0.47
CA PHE A 61 -7.56 10.83 0.11
C PHE A 61 -7.44 9.32 0.38
N PRO A 62 -8.50 8.72 0.96
CA PRO A 62 -8.54 7.28 1.17
C PRO A 62 -8.34 6.50 -0.14
N ALA A 63 -7.74 5.32 -0.01
CA ALA A 63 -7.49 4.43 -1.12
C ALA A 63 -8.82 3.98 -1.74
N LYS A 64 -8.97 4.25 -3.04
CA LYS A 64 -9.97 3.57 -3.88
C LYS A 64 -9.50 2.16 -4.21
N GLU A 65 -8.20 1.97 -4.36
CA GLU A 65 -7.58 0.67 -4.62
C GLU A 65 -6.28 0.49 -3.84
N ILE A 66 -5.95 -0.77 -3.57
CA ILE A 66 -4.62 -1.17 -3.10
C ILE A 66 -3.91 -1.88 -4.25
N TRP A 67 -2.71 -1.43 -4.57
CA TRP A 67 -1.89 -2.03 -5.62
C TRP A 67 -0.69 -2.73 -4.99
N GLY A 68 -0.43 -3.96 -5.41
CA GLY A 68 0.76 -4.70 -4.98
C GLY A 68 1.77 -4.80 -6.11
N PHE A 69 3.04 -4.61 -5.77
CA PHE A 69 4.17 -4.65 -6.69
C PHE A 69 5.24 -5.61 -6.20
N ASP A 70 5.86 -6.32 -7.13
CA ASP A 70 7.08 -7.07 -6.90
C ASP A 70 8.29 -6.15 -7.11
N LEU A 71 9.10 -5.96 -6.07
CA LEU A 71 10.23 -5.01 -6.09
C LEU A 71 11.39 -5.48 -6.97
N LYS A 72 11.56 -6.80 -7.13
CA LYS A 72 12.64 -7.37 -7.95
C LYS A 72 12.38 -7.17 -9.43
N THR A 73 11.15 -7.44 -9.87
CA THR A 73 10.73 -7.36 -11.27
C THR A 73 10.19 -5.98 -11.64
N GLN A 74 9.90 -5.13 -10.64
CA GLN A 74 9.31 -3.80 -10.82
C GLN A 74 7.95 -3.84 -11.53
N LYS A 75 7.19 -4.92 -11.31
CA LYS A 75 5.89 -5.16 -11.94
C LYS A 75 4.77 -5.13 -10.92
N ARG A 76 3.62 -4.60 -11.34
CA ARG A 76 2.38 -4.72 -10.57
C ARG A 76 1.90 -6.17 -10.66
N VAL A 77 1.63 -6.77 -9.50
CA VAL A 77 1.18 -8.16 -9.38
C VAL A 77 -0.28 -8.28 -8.93
N THR A 78 -0.87 -7.21 -8.37
CA THR A 78 -2.27 -7.21 -7.95
C THR A 78 -2.85 -5.80 -7.89
N ARG A 79 -4.17 -5.71 -8.10
CA ARG A 79 -5.03 -4.58 -7.73
C ARG A 79 -6.21 -5.15 -6.95
N ALA A 80 -6.61 -4.48 -5.88
CA ALA A 80 -7.77 -4.87 -5.06
C ALA A 80 -8.56 -3.63 -4.64
N PRO A 81 -9.84 -3.77 -4.23
CA PRO A 81 -10.58 -2.70 -3.61
C PRO A 81 -9.78 -2.06 -2.47
N GLY A 82 -9.82 -0.73 -2.36
CA GLY A 82 -8.98 0.00 -1.42
C GLY A 82 -9.52 0.04 0.00
N SER A 83 -10.78 -0.36 0.22
CA SER A 83 -11.44 -0.32 1.54
C SER A 83 -11.37 1.04 2.25
N ASN A 84 -11.31 2.14 1.50
CA ASN A 84 -11.06 3.49 2.02
C ASN A 84 -9.79 3.55 2.90
N ALA A 85 -8.76 2.79 2.53
CA ALA A 85 -7.56 2.68 3.34
C ALA A 85 -6.87 4.04 3.45
N ILE A 86 -6.58 4.47 4.68
CA ILE A 86 -5.67 5.59 4.94
C ILE A 86 -4.36 5.13 5.57
N ALA A 87 -4.31 3.89 6.06
CA ALA A 87 -3.12 3.25 6.58
C ALA A 87 -3.10 1.77 6.16
N LEU A 88 -1.90 1.27 5.86
CA LEU A 88 -1.63 -0.11 5.49
C LEU A 88 -0.53 -0.68 6.39
N ALA A 89 -0.68 -1.94 6.80
CA ALA A 89 0.36 -2.70 7.47
C ALA A 89 0.31 -4.16 7.00
N VAL A 90 1.45 -4.82 6.85
CA VAL A 90 1.51 -6.23 6.39
C VAL A 90 2.33 -7.07 7.36
N SER A 91 1.78 -8.21 7.78
CA SER A 91 2.48 -9.14 8.67
C SER A 91 3.66 -9.80 7.96
N GLN A 92 4.73 -10.12 8.68
CA GLN A 92 6.00 -10.61 8.09
C GLN A 92 6.16 -12.15 8.06
N GLY A 93 5.16 -12.91 8.51
CA GLY A 93 5.20 -14.37 8.46
C GLY A 93 4.90 -14.93 7.06
N ASP A 94 5.17 -16.23 6.86
CA ASP A 94 5.08 -16.94 5.56
C ASP A 94 3.69 -16.92 4.89
N LYS A 95 2.64 -16.63 5.67
CA LYS A 95 1.26 -16.43 5.18
C LYS A 95 0.86 -14.99 5.46
N PRO A 96 1.39 -14.02 4.68
CA PRO A 96 1.24 -12.61 5.01
C PRO A 96 -0.22 -12.17 4.89
N ARG A 97 -0.65 -11.34 5.84
CA ARG A 97 -1.91 -10.60 5.78
C ARG A 97 -1.63 -9.13 5.65
N LEU A 98 -2.31 -8.48 4.72
CA LEU A 98 -2.34 -7.03 4.61
C LEU A 98 -3.56 -6.49 5.36
N PHE A 99 -3.32 -5.59 6.29
CA PHE A 99 -4.33 -4.86 7.03
C PHE A 99 -4.48 -3.46 6.46
N ALA A 100 -5.71 -3.04 6.23
CA ALA A 100 -6.07 -1.75 5.66
C ALA A 100 -7.08 -1.06 6.56
N TYR A 101 -6.70 0.09 7.11
CA TYR A 101 -7.56 0.87 7.99
C TYR A 101 -8.45 1.82 7.20
N ASP A 102 -9.76 1.63 7.30
CA ASP A 102 -10.81 2.45 6.71
C ASP A 102 -10.94 3.78 7.45
N GLY A 103 -10.36 4.83 6.86
CA GLY A 103 -10.35 6.17 7.44
C GLY A 103 -11.68 6.92 7.34
N ILE A 104 -12.71 6.32 6.75
CA ILE A 104 -14.04 6.93 6.60
C ILE A 104 -15.05 6.31 7.56
N LYS A 105 -15.01 4.99 7.73
CA LYS A 105 -15.99 4.25 8.54
C LYS A 105 -15.45 3.71 9.85
N GLY A 106 -14.15 3.81 10.11
CA GLY A 106 -13.54 3.30 11.32
C GLY A 106 -13.54 1.78 11.39
N GLY A 107 -12.65 1.13 10.64
CA GLY A 107 -12.56 -0.33 10.62
C GLY A 107 -11.30 -0.85 9.96
N ILE A 108 -11.00 -2.12 10.16
CA ILE A 108 -9.86 -2.80 9.55
C ILE A 108 -10.36 -3.86 8.59
N ALA A 109 -9.94 -3.77 7.33
CA ALA A 109 -10.04 -4.83 6.35
C ALA A 109 -8.74 -5.64 6.33
N ALA A 110 -8.83 -6.96 6.45
CA ALA A 110 -7.70 -7.88 6.38
C ALA A 110 -7.77 -8.69 5.08
N TYR A 111 -6.69 -8.66 4.32
CA TYR A 111 -6.49 -9.35 3.06
C TYR A 111 -5.47 -10.47 3.22
N ASP A 112 -5.70 -11.62 2.58
CA ASP A 112 -4.64 -12.57 2.28
C ASP A 112 -3.70 -11.94 1.24
N ALA A 113 -2.41 -11.89 1.55
CA ALA A 113 -1.36 -11.31 0.72
C ALA A 113 -0.35 -12.36 0.19
N SER A 114 -0.65 -13.65 0.36
CA SER A 114 0.19 -14.75 -0.12
C SER A 114 0.27 -14.77 -1.66
N ALA A 115 -0.79 -14.32 -2.33
CA ALA A 115 -0.86 -14.18 -3.79
C ALA A 115 -1.54 -12.86 -4.18
N ALA A 116 -2.48 -12.88 -5.13
CA ALA A 116 -3.36 -11.76 -5.38
C ALA A 116 -4.17 -11.43 -4.11
N LEU A 117 -4.35 -10.14 -3.82
CA LEU A 117 -5.03 -9.72 -2.60
C LEU A 117 -6.47 -10.21 -2.58
N LYS A 118 -6.84 -10.94 -1.52
CA LYS A 118 -8.21 -11.42 -1.30
C LYS A 118 -8.69 -10.97 0.07
N LEU A 119 -9.81 -10.28 0.14
CA LEU A 119 -10.42 -9.91 1.42
C LEU A 119 -10.82 -11.17 2.19
N VAL A 120 -10.38 -11.28 3.44
CA VAL A 120 -10.64 -12.43 4.32
C VAL A 120 -11.57 -12.06 5.46
N ARG A 121 -11.38 -10.87 6.04
CA ARG A 121 -12.14 -10.43 7.21
C ARG A 121 -12.22 -8.91 7.22
N ARG A 122 -13.29 -8.40 7.80
CA ARG A 122 -13.43 -7.01 8.20
C ARG A 122 -13.86 -6.91 9.65
N MET A 123 -13.35 -5.93 10.37
CA MET A 123 -13.76 -5.54 11.72
C MET A 123 -14.09 -4.06 11.71
N ASP A 124 -15.31 -3.70 12.11
CA ASP A 124 -15.78 -2.31 12.19
C ASP A 124 -15.70 -1.81 13.64
N GLY A 125 -15.84 -0.50 13.83
CA GLY A 125 -15.79 0.15 15.16
C GLY A 125 -14.38 0.23 15.75
N VAL A 126 -13.34 0.29 14.91
CA VAL A 126 -11.95 0.28 15.35
C VAL A 126 -11.41 1.70 15.49
N GLY A 127 -11.58 2.28 16.68
CA GLY A 127 -11.14 3.65 16.97
C GLY A 127 -11.88 4.73 16.15
N GLU A 128 -11.60 6.00 16.46
CA GLU A 128 -12.21 7.13 15.75
C GLU A 128 -11.26 7.74 14.72
N THR A 129 -9.98 7.92 15.08
CA THR A 129 -8.97 8.58 14.22
C THR A 129 -7.58 7.90 14.18
N PRO A 130 -7.44 6.56 14.26
CA PRO A 130 -6.14 5.93 14.10
C PRO A 130 -5.59 6.19 12.69
N SER A 131 -4.36 6.67 12.63
CA SER A 131 -3.64 6.98 11.39
C SER A 131 -2.38 6.12 11.19
N LEU A 132 -2.05 5.30 12.19
CA LEU A 132 -0.89 4.42 12.26
C LEU A 132 -1.35 3.03 12.71
N MET A 133 -0.88 2.00 12.02
CA MET A 133 -0.96 0.60 12.42
C MET A 133 0.43 0.02 12.50
N GLU A 134 0.77 -0.54 13.65
CA GLU A 134 2.00 -1.29 13.86
C GLU A 134 1.67 -2.76 14.11
N LEU A 135 2.51 -3.64 13.59
CA LEU A 135 2.41 -5.08 13.77
C LEU A 135 3.70 -5.53 14.47
N HIS A 136 3.56 -6.44 15.43
CA HIS A 136 4.68 -7.05 16.14
C HIS A 136 4.99 -8.44 15.58
#